data_AF-A0A3N5PYJ9-F1
#
_entry.id   AF-A0A3N5PYJ9-F1
#
_cell.length_a   1.000
_cell.length_b   1.000
_cell.length_c   1.000
_cell.angle_alpha   90.00
_cell.angle_beta   90.00
_cell.angle_gamma   90.00
#
_symmetry.space_group_name_H-M   'P 1'
#
loop_
_entity.id
_entity.type
_entity.pdbx_description
1 polymer ?
#
loop_
_entity_poly.entity_id
_entity_poly.type
_entity_poly.pdbx_seq_one_letter_code
_entity_poly.pdbx_strand_id
1 'polypeptide(L)'
;MFPDLELKEGWITVVCLLLIFMCVAWAIQAAHWAEDLAVVQGTALVGGLLGILLAKSRFPNRTAHLLSLLGGVTWAAYLTSRALAERGGLSFQVGILELERRLGELLHLAAAPGSSADNYVFVLLLGLLIWIMAYFGAWAVFRWQQVWWAVIVCGAALILNTNYSTEDLTIYLILFLLFALLLVVRSNVAFRVQEWRQAQVGYSPEMVSTVLQAGLILSIVIIFLAWVAPEALASRPLQPLVDKIGEPWRRIQDRSAEIFRDLNYQNPAPLASMGDRRMWFGGPVSLTDTPIADVEARTGRYWRVMVFHE
;
A
#
# COMPACT_ATOMS: atom_id res chain seq x y z
N MET A 1 -11.99 -1.74 -36.62
CA MET A 1 -11.83 -0.29 -36.33
C MET A 1 -12.79 0.01 -35.20
N PHE A 2 -12.31 -0.02 -33.95
CA PHE A 2 -13.15 0.12 -32.76
C PHE A 2 -13.63 1.57 -32.69
N PRO A 3 -14.94 1.85 -32.82
CA PRO A 3 -15.44 3.21 -32.68
C PRO A 3 -15.23 3.63 -31.23
N ASP A 4 -14.37 4.62 -31.06
CA ASP A 4 -14.29 5.55 -29.94
C ASP A 4 -14.75 5.01 -28.59
N LEU A 5 -13.83 4.30 -27.92
CA LEU A 5 -13.79 4.22 -26.46
C LEU A 5 -13.47 5.62 -25.89
N GLU A 6 -14.33 6.60 -26.16
CA GLU A 6 -14.35 7.87 -25.46
C GLU A 6 -14.88 7.62 -24.05
N LEU A 7 -13.97 7.23 -23.17
CA LEU A 7 -14.24 7.24 -21.75
C LEU A 7 -14.62 8.70 -21.40
N LYS A 8 -15.82 8.93 -20.84
CA LYS A 8 -16.25 10.27 -20.38
C LYS A 8 -15.23 10.98 -19.48
N GLU A 9 -14.42 10.21 -18.76
CA GLU A 9 -13.37 10.67 -17.84
C GLU A 9 -11.97 10.74 -18.49
N GLY A 10 -11.83 10.33 -19.76
CA GLY A 10 -10.58 10.31 -20.52
C GLY A 10 -9.59 9.19 -20.11
N TRP A 11 -8.74 8.78 -21.05
CA TRP A 11 -7.70 7.77 -20.83
C TRP A 11 -6.66 8.18 -19.79
N ILE A 12 -6.45 9.48 -19.59
CA ILE A 12 -5.53 10.01 -18.58
C ILE A 12 -5.91 9.53 -17.17
N THR A 13 -7.21 9.51 -16.83
CA THR A 13 -7.70 9.04 -15.52
C THR A 13 -7.37 7.57 -15.30
N VAL A 14 -7.52 6.74 -16.35
CA VAL A 14 -7.16 5.31 -16.32
C VAL A 14 -5.67 5.14 -16.11
N VAL A 15 -4.85 5.85 -16.89
CA VAL A 15 -3.39 5.76 -16.81
C VAL A 15 -2.88 6.21 -15.44
N CYS A 16 -3.33 7.37 -14.93
CA CYS A 16 -2.94 7.84 -13.60
C CYS A 16 -3.33 6.85 -12.51
N LEU A 17 -4.54 6.28 -12.56
CA LEU A 17 -4.99 5.33 -11.56
C LEU A 17 -4.19 4.03 -11.59
N LEU A 18 -3.92 3.48 -12.78
CA LEU A 18 -3.08 2.28 -12.91
C LEU A 18 -1.66 2.56 -12.41
N LEU A 19 -1.10 3.72 -12.71
CA LEU A 19 0.22 4.12 -12.22
C LEU A 19 0.25 4.28 -10.69
N ILE A 20 -0.82 4.78 -10.08
CA ILE A 20 -0.96 4.80 -8.62
C ILE A 20 -0.91 3.37 -8.05
N PHE A 21 -1.64 2.43 -8.64
CA PHE A 21 -1.59 1.02 -8.20
C PHE A 21 -0.21 0.40 -8.42
N MET A 22 0.46 0.72 -9.52
CA MET A 22 1.82 0.27 -9.80
C MET A 22 2.84 0.84 -8.83
N CYS A 23 2.71 2.10 -8.40
CA CYS A 23 3.60 2.68 -7.40
C CYS A 23 3.54 1.90 -6.08
N VAL A 24 2.33 1.51 -5.64
CA VAL A 24 2.17 0.65 -4.44
C VAL A 24 2.80 -0.72 -4.67
N ALA A 25 2.54 -1.36 -5.80
CA ALA A 25 3.09 -2.68 -6.09
C ALA A 25 4.62 -2.67 -6.19
N TRP A 26 5.21 -1.67 -6.84
CA TRP A 26 6.66 -1.53 -6.97
C TRP A 26 7.31 -1.20 -5.63
N ALA A 27 6.69 -0.37 -4.79
CA ALA A 27 7.20 -0.10 -3.45
C ALA A 27 7.20 -1.37 -2.59
N ILE A 28 6.16 -2.21 -2.66
CA ILE A 28 6.10 -3.48 -1.95
C ILE A 28 7.18 -4.44 -2.47
N GLN A 29 7.34 -4.53 -3.79
CA GLN A 29 8.37 -5.38 -4.40
C GLN A 29 9.78 -4.93 -4.01
N ALA A 30 10.04 -3.62 -3.99
CA ALA A 30 11.31 -3.04 -3.58
C ALA A 30 11.59 -3.19 -2.09
N ALA A 31 10.57 -3.46 -1.26
CA ALA A 31 10.74 -3.71 0.16
C ALA A 31 11.33 -5.11 0.47
N HIS A 32 11.40 -6.01 -0.53
CA HIS A 32 12.01 -7.35 -0.43
C HIS A 32 11.54 -8.17 0.79
N TRP A 33 10.28 -8.03 1.18
CA TRP A 33 9.70 -8.77 2.32
C TRP A 33 9.62 -10.28 2.10
N ALA A 34 9.42 -10.69 0.85
CA ALA A 34 9.16 -12.06 0.44
C ALA A 34 9.78 -12.33 -0.93
N GLU A 35 10.01 -13.60 -1.24
CA GLU A 35 10.42 -14.01 -2.57
C GLU A 35 9.25 -13.90 -3.57
N ASP A 36 9.56 -13.64 -4.83
CA ASP A 36 8.59 -13.60 -5.95
C ASP A 36 7.43 -12.59 -5.81
N LEU A 37 7.69 -11.44 -5.17
CA LEU A 37 6.73 -10.33 -5.03
C LEU A 37 6.25 -9.70 -6.35
N ALA A 38 6.83 -10.09 -7.49
CA ALA A 38 6.32 -9.71 -8.82
C ALA A 38 4.84 -10.12 -9.04
N VAL A 39 4.34 -11.12 -8.30
CA VAL A 39 2.92 -11.48 -8.23
C VAL A 39 2.05 -10.27 -7.88
N VAL A 40 2.51 -9.40 -6.98
CA VAL A 40 1.77 -8.21 -6.54
C VAL A 40 1.59 -7.22 -7.68
N GLN A 41 2.61 -7.01 -8.52
CA GLN A 41 2.52 -6.15 -9.70
C GLN A 41 1.48 -6.65 -10.71
N GLY A 42 1.54 -7.94 -11.03
CA GLY A 42 0.56 -8.57 -11.94
C GLY A 42 -0.87 -8.49 -11.39
N THR A 43 -1.02 -8.61 -10.07
CA THR A 43 -2.31 -8.55 -9.39
C THR A 43 -2.87 -7.13 -9.34
N ALA A 44 -2.03 -6.13 -9.05
CA ALA A 44 -2.42 -4.71 -9.07
C ALA A 44 -2.88 -4.26 -10.47
N LEU A 45 -2.17 -4.70 -11.52
CA LEU A 45 -2.47 -4.29 -12.89
C LEU A 45 -3.80 -4.90 -13.36
N VAL A 46 -3.95 -6.21 -13.23
CA VAL A 46 -5.16 -6.91 -13.69
C VAL A 46 -6.35 -6.61 -12.80
N GLY A 47 -6.15 -6.52 -11.47
CA GLY A 47 -7.19 -6.09 -10.53
C GLY A 47 -7.66 -4.66 -10.80
N GLY A 48 -6.74 -3.76 -11.12
CA GLY A 48 -7.06 -2.40 -11.55
C GLY A 48 -7.85 -2.37 -12.86
N LEU A 49 -7.37 -3.04 -13.90
CA LEU A 49 -8.06 -3.11 -15.20
C LEU A 49 -9.47 -3.74 -15.08
N LEU A 50 -9.59 -4.88 -14.43
CA LEU A 50 -10.89 -5.52 -14.19
C LEU A 50 -11.78 -4.67 -13.30
N GLY A 51 -11.23 -4.00 -12.29
CA GLY A 51 -11.96 -3.05 -11.46
C GLY A 51 -12.55 -1.91 -12.28
N ILE A 52 -11.79 -1.33 -13.21
CA ILE A 52 -12.26 -0.28 -14.11
C ILE A 52 -13.37 -0.83 -15.03
N LEU A 53 -13.16 -2.00 -15.63
CA LEU A 53 -14.16 -2.64 -16.50
C LEU A 53 -15.47 -2.90 -15.75
N LEU A 54 -15.40 -3.47 -14.54
CA LEU A 54 -16.56 -3.76 -13.72
C LEU A 54 -17.25 -2.48 -13.22
N ALA A 55 -16.49 -1.46 -12.81
CA ALA A 55 -17.03 -0.17 -12.37
C ALA A 55 -17.83 0.52 -13.50
N LYS A 56 -17.32 0.44 -14.74
CA LYS A 56 -17.98 1.03 -15.92
C LYS A 56 -19.07 0.15 -16.52
N SER A 57 -19.13 -1.12 -16.14
CA SER A 57 -20.13 -2.05 -16.63
C SER A 57 -21.54 -1.69 -16.14
N ARG A 58 -22.56 -2.18 -16.87
CA ARG A 58 -23.97 -2.07 -16.46
C ARG A 58 -24.38 -3.11 -15.43
N PHE A 59 -23.45 -3.91 -14.90
CA PHE A 59 -23.79 -4.95 -13.93
C PHE A 59 -24.34 -4.35 -12.63
N PRO A 60 -25.28 -5.05 -11.96
CA PRO A 60 -25.67 -4.73 -10.59
C PRO A 60 -24.46 -4.79 -9.66
N ASN A 61 -24.45 -3.93 -8.62
CA ASN A 61 -23.31 -3.83 -7.70
C ASN A 61 -22.92 -5.19 -7.10
N ARG A 62 -23.91 -5.99 -6.66
CA ARG A 62 -23.67 -7.33 -6.08
C ARG A 62 -22.94 -8.27 -7.04
N THR A 63 -23.37 -8.31 -8.30
CA THR A 63 -22.75 -9.15 -9.34
C THR A 63 -21.33 -8.69 -9.64
N ALA A 64 -21.09 -7.38 -9.73
CA ALA A 64 -19.76 -6.84 -9.96
C ALA A 64 -18.80 -7.17 -8.81
N HIS A 65 -19.25 -7.07 -7.56
CA HIS A 65 -18.44 -7.45 -6.40
C HIS A 65 -18.15 -8.95 -6.39
N LEU A 66 -19.13 -9.80 -6.70
CA LEU A 66 -18.94 -11.26 -6.78
C LEU A 66 -17.96 -11.65 -7.89
N LEU A 67 -18.07 -11.05 -9.07
CA LEU A 67 -17.14 -11.27 -10.19
C LEU A 67 -15.73 -10.82 -9.83
N SER A 68 -15.59 -9.69 -9.14
CA SER A 68 -14.28 -9.23 -8.66
C SER A 68 -13.69 -10.17 -7.62
N LEU A 69 -14.49 -10.68 -6.70
CA LEU A 69 -14.04 -11.64 -5.69
C LEU A 69 -13.53 -12.93 -6.33
N LEU A 70 -14.31 -13.52 -7.25
CA LEU A 70 -13.92 -14.73 -7.98
C LEU A 70 -12.68 -14.47 -8.85
N GLY A 71 -12.65 -13.33 -9.55
CA GLY A 71 -11.51 -12.93 -10.37
C GLY A 71 -10.24 -12.74 -9.54
N GLY A 72 -10.33 -12.12 -8.36
CA GLY A 72 -9.19 -11.87 -7.49
C GLY A 72 -8.62 -13.13 -6.88
N VAL A 73 -9.49 -14.00 -6.37
CA VAL A 73 -9.08 -15.30 -5.82
C VAL A 73 -8.41 -16.15 -6.90
N THR A 74 -9.02 -16.27 -8.08
CA THR A 74 -8.46 -17.08 -9.17
C THR A 74 -7.17 -16.50 -9.73
N TRP A 75 -7.09 -15.19 -9.93
CA TRP A 75 -5.90 -14.54 -10.50
C TRP A 75 -4.72 -14.53 -9.54
N ALA A 76 -4.94 -14.20 -8.27
CA ALA A 76 -3.88 -14.22 -7.26
C ALA A 76 -3.37 -15.65 -7.04
N ALA A 77 -4.26 -16.64 -6.97
CA ALA A 77 -3.88 -18.05 -6.87
C ALA A 77 -3.11 -18.53 -8.11
N TYR A 78 -3.54 -18.13 -9.31
CA TYR A 78 -2.86 -18.44 -10.56
C TYR A 78 -1.42 -17.90 -10.58
N LEU A 79 -1.24 -16.61 -10.29
CA LEU A 79 0.09 -15.99 -10.30
C LEU A 79 1.00 -16.56 -9.20
N THR A 80 0.45 -16.82 -8.01
CA THR A 80 1.23 -17.41 -6.90
C THR A 80 1.64 -18.84 -7.21
N SER A 81 0.73 -19.67 -7.73
CA SER A 81 1.04 -21.05 -8.15
C SER A 81 2.08 -21.08 -9.26
N ARG A 82 2.01 -20.11 -10.18
CA ARG A 82 2.99 -19.97 -11.26
C ARG A 82 4.37 -19.59 -10.73
N ALA A 83 4.46 -18.60 -9.84
CA ALA A 83 5.72 -18.20 -9.21
C ALA A 83 6.36 -19.37 -8.45
N LEU A 84 5.57 -20.11 -7.67
CA LEU A 84 5.99 -21.29 -6.94
C LEU A 84 6.51 -22.40 -7.87
N ALA A 85 5.79 -22.68 -8.97
CA ALA A 85 6.22 -23.66 -9.96
C ALA A 85 7.54 -23.27 -10.65
N GLU A 86 7.65 -22.00 -11.06
CA GLU A 86 8.84 -21.46 -11.73
C GLU A 86 10.07 -21.53 -10.81
N ARG A 87 9.93 -21.19 -9.52
CA ARG A 87 11.03 -21.28 -8.54
C ARG A 87 11.45 -22.73 -8.28
N GLY A 88 10.49 -23.65 -8.20
CA GLY A 88 10.77 -25.08 -7.99
C GLY A 88 11.29 -25.82 -9.24
N GLY A 89 11.26 -25.20 -10.42
CA GLY A 89 11.50 -25.90 -11.69
C GLY A 89 10.45 -26.97 -11.99
N LEU A 90 9.23 -26.81 -11.48
CA LEU A 90 8.14 -27.78 -11.53
C LEU A 90 7.11 -27.39 -12.61
N SER A 91 6.25 -28.35 -12.99
CA SER A 91 5.07 -28.06 -13.80
C SER A 91 4.08 -27.17 -13.04
N PHE A 92 3.37 -26.29 -13.76
CA PHE A 92 2.33 -25.44 -13.19
C PHE A 92 1.27 -26.22 -12.38
N GLN A 93 0.92 -27.42 -12.81
CA GLN A 93 -0.03 -28.31 -12.12
C GLN A 93 0.48 -28.69 -10.72
N VAL A 94 1.79 -28.93 -10.58
CA VAL A 94 2.41 -29.23 -9.29
C VAL A 94 2.45 -27.97 -8.42
N GLY A 95 2.68 -26.80 -9.01
CA GLY A 95 2.58 -25.52 -8.28
C GLY A 95 1.19 -25.26 -7.68
N ILE A 96 0.11 -25.63 -8.38
CA ILE A 96 -1.26 -25.53 -7.84
C ILE A 96 -1.42 -26.46 -6.63
N LEU A 97 -1.04 -27.74 -6.77
CA LEU A 97 -1.17 -28.74 -5.69
C LEU A 97 -0.35 -28.34 -4.46
N GLU A 98 0.84 -27.78 -4.68
CA GLU A 98 1.71 -27.33 -3.60
C GLU A 98 1.16 -26.09 -2.89
N LEU A 99 0.57 -25.15 -3.63
CA LEU A 99 -0.14 -24.02 -3.03
C LEU A 99 -1.36 -24.48 -2.22
N GLU A 100 -2.14 -25.42 -2.76
CA GLU A 100 -3.29 -26.02 -2.06
C GLU A 100 -2.86 -26.71 -0.77
N ARG A 101 -1.77 -27.50 -0.81
CA ARG A 101 -1.18 -28.15 0.36
C ARG A 101 -0.79 -27.13 1.43
N ARG A 102 -0.06 -26.08 1.06
CA ARG A 102 0.39 -25.00 1.98
C ARG A 102 -0.78 -24.23 2.59
N LEU A 103 -1.84 -24.00 1.82
CA LEU A 103 -3.08 -23.39 2.33
C LEU A 103 -3.82 -24.30 3.30
N GLY A 104 -3.85 -25.61 3.03
CA GLY A 104 -4.39 -26.60 3.95
C GLY A 104 -3.63 -26.59 5.28
N GLU A 105 -2.30 -26.55 5.23
CA GLU A 105 -1.45 -26.47 6.42
C GLU A 105 -1.71 -25.20 7.24
N LEU A 106 -1.86 -24.03 6.59
CA LEU A 106 -2.22 -22.79 7.29
C LEU A 106 -3.50 -22.94 8.13
N LEU A 107 -4.54 -23.59 7.58
CA LEU A 107 -5.81 -23.79 8.28
C LEU A 107 -5.66 -24.70 9.51
N HIS A 108 -4.73 -25.66 9.46
CA HIS A 108 -4.40 -26.51 10.60
C HIS A 108 -3.50 -25.81 11.62
N LEU A 109 -2.57 -24.96 11.17
CA LEU A 109 -1.64 -24.20 12.00
C LEU A 109 -2.32 -23.10 12.82
N ALA A 110 -3.44 -22.55 12.35
CA ALA A 110 -4.26 -21.62 13.14
C ALA A 110 -4.73 -22.21 14.49
N ALA A 111 -4.62 -23.54 14.69
CA ALA A 111 -4.95 -24.24 15.93
C ALA A 111 -3.72 -24.62 16.80
N ALA A 112 -2.48 -24.44 16.33
CA ALA A 112 -1.26 -24.85 17.04
C ALA A 112 -0.27 -23.67 17.18
N PRO A 113 -0.04 -23.12 18.39
CA PRO A 113 0.89 -22.01 18.59
C PRO A 113 2.35 -22.46 18.39
N GLY A 114 3.07 -21.80 17.48
CA GLY A 114 4.52 -21.96 17.30
C GLY A 114 5.05 -22.20 15.87
N SER A 115 4.18 -22.39 14.88
CA SER A 115 4.60 -22.53 13.47
C SER A 115 4.56 -21.20 12.73
N SER A 116 5.60 -20.94 11.93
CA SER A 116 5.60 -19.88 10.93
C SER A 116 4.74 -20.27 9.73
N ALA A 117 4.08 -19.27 9.14
CA ALA A 117 3.32 -19.39 7.92
C ALA A 117 4.24 -19.25 6.70
N ASP A 118 3.91 -19.99 5.65
CA ASP A 118 4.69 -20.12 4.44
C ASP A 118 4.80 -18.80 3.64
N ASN A 119 5.98 -18.55 3.04
CA ASN A 119 6.25 -17.40 2.18
C ASN A 119 5.20 -17.25 1.05
N TYR A 120 4.80 -18.33 0.38
CA TYR A 120 3.86 -18.24 -0.74
C TYR A 120 2.41 -18.02 -0.28
N VAL A 121 2.07 -18.45 0.92
CA VAL A 121 0.78 -18.10 1.55
C VAL A 121 0.74 -16.60 1.83
N PHE A 122 1.84 -16.02 2.33
CA PHE A 122 1.95 -14.56 2.48
C PHE A 122 1.80 -13.83 1.14
N VAL A 123 2.52 -14.26 0.09
CA VAL A 123 2.43 -13.66 -1.26
C VAL A 123 1.00 -13.72 -1.80
N LEU A 124 0.29 -14.84 -1.59
CA LEU A 124 -1.12 -14.96 -1.99
C LEU A 124 -2.00 -13.94 -1.26
N LEU A 125 -1.90 -13.87 0.07
CA LEU A 125 -2.70 -12.95 0.90
C LEU A 125 -2.41 -11.49 0.53
N LEU A 126 -1.16 -11.15 0.30
CA LEU A 126 -0.73 -9.83 -0.14
C LEU A 126 -1.28 -9.50 -1.54
N GLY A 127 -1.23 -10.46 -2.46
CA GLY A 127 -1.86 -10.36 -3.78
C GLY A 127 -3.36 -10.08 -3.66
N LEU A 128 -4.09 -10.83 -2.82
CA LEU A 128 -5.52 -10.62 -2.58
C LEU A 128 -5.81 -9.23 -2.00
N LEU A 129 -5.00 -8.77 -1.04
CA LEU A 129 -5.13 -7.43 -0.47
C LEU A 129 -4.97 -6.34 -1.54
N ILE A 130 -3.97 -6.50 -2.40
CA ILE A 130 -3.67 -5.57 -3.48
C ILE A 130 -4.74 -5.60 -4.57
N TRP A 131 -5.32 -6.77 -4.85
CA TRP A 131 -6.50 -6.87 -5.72
C TRP A 131 -7.68 -6.08 -5.16
N ILE A 132 -8.00 -6.29 -3.87
CA ILE A 132 -9.10 -5.60 -3.19
C ILE A 132 -8.88 -4.09 -3.24
N MET A 133 -7.67 -3.64 -2.95
CA MET A 133 -7.28 -2.23 -3.03
C MET A 133 -7.47 -1.67 -4.45
N ALA A 134 -6.93 -2.34 -5.47
CA ALA A 134 -7.01 -1.88 -6.86
C ALA A 134 -8.46 -1.87 -7.36
N TYR A 135 -9.23 -2.91 -7.05
CA TYR A 135 -10.66 -2.99 -7.35
C TYR A 135 -11.45 -1.86 -6.67
N PHE A 136 -11.24 -1.67 -5.37
CA PHE A 136 -11.90 -0.62 -4.59
C PHE A 136 -11.56 0.78 -5.12
N GLY A 137 -10.27 1.03 -5.39
CA GLY A 137 -9.82 2.30 -5.97
C GLY A 137 -10.47 2.58 -7.32
N ALA A 138 -10.52 1.58 -8.21
CA ALA A 138 -11.20 1.71 -9.50
C ALA A 138 -12.72 1.93 -9.35
N TRP A 139 -13.36 1.22 -8.43
CA TRP A 139 -14.78 1.38 -8.15
C TRP A 139 -15.10 2.78 -7.60
N ALA A 140 -14.29 3.28 -6.67
CA ALA A 140 -14.44 4.61 -6.08
C ALA A 140 -14.30 5.72 -7.14
N VAL A 141 -13.29 5.62 -8.02
CA VAL A 141 -13.04 6.62 -9.06
C VAL A 141 -14.13 6.61 -10.14
N PHE A 142 -14.46 5.45 -10.72
CA PHE A 142 -15.30 5.39 -11.91
C PHE A 142 -16.81 5.26 -11.61
N ARG A 143 -17.20 4.66 -10.48
CA ARG A 143 -18.62 4.44 -10.16
C ARG A 143 -19.15 5.37 -9.10
N TRP A 144 -18.37 5.64 -8.05
CA TRP A 144 -18.76 6.63 -7.03
C TRP A 144 -18.34 8.05 -7.39
N GLN A 145 -17.43 8.23 -8.36
CA GLN A 145 -16.87 9.53 -8.73
C GLN A 145 -16.16 10.23 -7.56
N GLN A 146 -15.57 9.45 -6.64
CA GLN A 146 -14.88 9.93 -5.45
C GLN A 146 -13.41 9.49 -5.48
N VAL A 147 -12.55 10.35 -6.03
CA VAL A 147 -11.11 10.07 -6.18
C VAL A 147 -10.38 9.99 -4.84
N TRP A 148 -10.83 10.75 -3.85
CA TRP A 148 -10.16 10.80 -2.54
C TRP A 148 -10.04 9.45 -1.86
N TRP A 149 -11.03 8.56 -1.99
CA TRP A 149 -10.95 7.21 -1.41
C TRP A 149 -9.83 6.37 -2.03
N ALA A 150 -9.65 6.44 -3.35
CA ALA A 150 -8.57 5.72 -4.02
C ALA A 150 -7.20 6.24 -3.58
N VAL A 151 -7.05 7.57 -3.48
CA VAL A 151 -5.80 8.22 -3.03
C VAL A 151 -5.51 7.88 -1.58
N ILE A 152 -6.49 7.97 -0.68
CA ILE A 152 -6.31 7.68 0.75
C ILE A 152 -5.93 6.22 0.97
N VAL A 153 -6.63 5.28 0.34
CA VAL A 153 -6.35 3.85 0.54
C VAL A 153 -4.97 3.46 -0.04
N CYS A 154 -4.64 3.90 -1.25
CA CYS A 154 -3.34 3.61 -1.86
C CYS A 154 -2.20 4.34 -1.13
N GLY A 155 -2.43 5.58 -0.71
CA GLY A 155 -1.46 6.36 0.07
C GLY A 155 -1.21 5.76 1.43
N ALA A 156 -2.25 5.30 2.13
CA ALA A 156 -2.11 4.57 3.40
C ALA A 156 -1.29 3.29 3.21
N ALA A 157 -1.56 2.50 2.17
CA ALA A 157 -0.77 1.31 1.86
C ALA A 157 0.72 1.64 1.62
N LEU A 158 1.01 2.72 0.90
CA LEU A 158 2.39 3.15 0.62
C LEU A 158 3.11 3.67 1.87
N ILE A 159 2.42 4.48 2.68
CA ILE A 159 2.96 5.01 3.95
C ILE A 159 3.25 3.84 4.89
N LEU A 160 2.33 2.88 5.02
CA LEU A 160 2.56 1.67 5.80
C LEU A 160 3.79 0.92 5.29
N ASN A 161 3.87 0.66 3.99
CA ASN A 161 5.01 -0.02 3.40
C ASN A 161 6.34 0.72 3.66
N THR A 162 6.34 2.05 3.61
CA THR A 162 7.53 2.89 3.86
C THR A 162 7.94 2.89 5.34
N ASN A 163 6.99 2.89 6.27
CA ASN A 163 7.31 2.86 7.71
C ASN A 163 7.94 1.53 8.17
N TYR A 164 7.70 0.45 7.43
CA TYR A 164 8.17 -0.89 7.79
C TYR A 164 9.18 -1.48 6.80
N SER A 165 9.64 -0.70 5.84
CA SER A 165 10.75 -1.08 4.97
C SER A 165 12.01 -0.33 5.41
N THR A 166 13.14 -1.03 5.39
CA THR A 166 14.46 -0.44 5.59
C THR A 166 15.01 0.19 4.31
N GLU A 167 14.40 -0.12 3.16
CA GLU A 167 14.79 0.37 1.85
C GLU A 167 14.29 1.79 1.60
N ASP A 168 15.04 2.55 0.79
CA ASP A 168 14.61 3.88 0.38
C ASP A 168 13.50 3.77 -0.68
N LEU A 169 12.25 3.87 -0.21
CA LEU A 169 11.04 3.83 -1.04
C LEU A 169 10.56 5.22 -1.48
N THR A 170 11.35 6.26 -1.23
CA THR A 170 10.95 7.66 -1.42
C THR A 170 10.57 7.97 -2.87
N ILE A 171 11.25 7.35 -3.84
CA ILE A 171 10.94 7.54 -5.27
C ILE A 171 9.51 7.10 -5.61
N TYR A 172 9.02 6.01 -5.00
CA TYR A 172 7.67 5.51 -5.24
C TYR A 172 6.62 6.41 -4.59
N LEU A 173 6.94 7.02 -3.44
CA LEU A 173 6.09 8.04 -2.80
C LEU A 173 5.99 9.31 -3.66
N ILE A 174 7.11 9.78 -4.22
CA ILE A 174 7.12 10.93 -5.14
C ILE A 174 6.26 10.64 -6.38
N LEU A 175 6.47 9.49 -7.03
CA LEU A 175 5.70 9.09 -8.20
C LEU A 175 4.20 8.93 -7.87
N PHE A 176 3.88 8.30 -6.73
CA PHE A 176 2.52 8.19 -6.24
C PHE A 176 1.87 9.57 -6.06
N LEU A 177 2.54 10.50 -5.38
CA LEU A 177 2.02 11.86 -5.14
C LEU A 177 1.78 12.59 -6.46
N LEU A 178 2.71 12.47 -7.42
CA LEU A 178 2.57 13.06 -8.74
C LEU A 178 1.31 12.55 -9.45
N PHE A 179 1.13 11.23 -9.55
CA PHE A 179 -0.04 10.65 -10.23
C PHE A 179 -1.34 10.86 -9.46
N ALA A 180 -1.31 10.86 -8.13
CA ALA A 180 -2.45 11.16 -7.27
C ALA A 180 -2.94 12.60 -7.46
N LEU A 181 -2.04 13.59 -7.45
CA LEU A 181 -2.40 14.99 -7.68
C LEU A 181 -2.94 15.20 -9.10
N LEU A 182 -2.32 14.59 -10.11
CA LEU A 182 -2.83 14.62 -11.48
C LEU A 182 -4.23 14.01 -11.59
N LEU A 183 -4.47 12.88 -10.92
CA LEU A 183 -5.78 12.23 -10.88
C LEU A 183 -6.83 13.13 -10.22
N VAL A 184 -6.48 13.77 -9.10
CA VAL A 184 -7.36 14.72 -8.38
C VAL A 184 -7.68 15.92 -9.26
N VAL A 185 -6.68 16.55 -9.90
CA VAL A 185 -6.90 17.68 -10.82
C VAL A 185 -7.80 17.26 -11.98
N ARG A 186 -7.51 16.13 -12.62
CA ARG A 186 -8.29 15.61 -13.75
C ARG A 186 -9.75 15.35 -13.38
N SER A 187 -9.99 14.80 -12.19
CA SER A 187 -11.34 14.54 -11.68
C SER A 187 -12.10 15.82 -11.34
N ASN A 188 -11.44 16.81 -10.72
CA ASN A 188 -12.05 18.12 -10.48
C ASN A 188 -12.45 18.82 -11.79
N VAL A 189 -11.61 18.74 -12.83
CA VAL A 189 -11.95 19.26 -14.16
C VAL A 189 -13.13 18.50 -14.77
N ALA A 190 -13.18 17.16 -14.66
CA ALA A 190 -14.31 16.38 -15.14
C ALA A 190 -15.63 16.81 -14.48
N PHE A 191 -15.61 17.03 -13.16
CA PHE A 191 -16.77 17.48 -12.41
C PHE A 191 -17.26 18.86 -12.88
N ARG A 192 -16.36 19.85 -13.00
CA ARG A 192 -16.69 21.19 -13.50
C ARG A 192 -17.22 21.20 -14.94
N VAL A 193 -16.64 20.37 -15.82
CA VAL A 193 -17.11 20.25 -17.21
C VAL A 193 -18.53 19.68 -17.25
N GLN A 194 -18.89 18.75 -16.35
CA GLN A 194 -20.27 18.26 -16.26
C GLN A 194 -21.24 19.36 -15.81
N GLU A 195 -20.87 20.18 -14.83
CA GLU A 195 -21.67 21.34 -14.41
C GLU A 195 -21.85 22.36 -15.54
N TRP A 196 -20.79 22.69 -16.28
CA TRP A 196 -20.87 23.62 -17.41
C TRP A 196 -21.74 23.09 -18.54
N ARG A 197 -21.68 21.78 -18.82
CA ARG A 197 -22.59 21.14 -19.79
C ARG A 197 -24.05 21.23 -19.36
N GLN A 198 -24.34 21.05 -18.08
CA GLN A 198 -25.70 21.21 -17.55
C GLN A 198 -26.16 22.68 -17.61
N ALA A 199 -25.26 23.63 -17.35
CA ALA A 199 -25.51 25.06 -17.42
C ALA A 199 -25.45 25.64 -18.85
N GLN A 200 -25.24 24.82 -19.88
CA GLN A 200 -25.10 25.22 -21.29
C GLN A 200 -24.01 26.29 -21.51
N VAL A 201 -22.97 26.31 -20.68
CA VAL A 201 -21.83 27.21 -20.83
C VAL A 201 -20.82 26.58 -21.79
N GLY A 202 -20.50 27.27 -22.87
CA GLY A 202 -19.46 26.86 -23.81
C GLY A 202 -18.08 26.85 -23.14
N TYR A 203 -17.31 25.78 -23.35
CA TYR A 203 -15.93 25.67 -22.89
C TYR A 203 -15.04 25.22 -24.05
N SER A 204 -13.78 25.68 -24.08
CA SER A 204 -12.83 25.21 -25.09
C SER A 204 -12.15 23.92 -24.64
N PRO A 205 -12.01 22.91 -25.51
CA PRO A 205 -11.25 21.69 -25.19
C PRO A 205 -9.79 21.96 -24.80
N GLU A 206 -9.19 23.02 -25.34
CA GLU A 206 -7.83 23.47 -25.03
C GLU A 206 -7.64 23.82 -23.55
N MET A 207 -8.67 24.37 -22.91
CA MET A 207 -8.65 24.70 -21.48
C MET A 207 -8.37 23.47 -20.61
N VAL A 208 -8.89 22.30 -20.99
CA VAL A 208 -8.66 21.05 -20.24
C VAL A 208 -7.18 20.66 -20.27
N SER A 209 -6.54 20.77 -21.44
CA SER A 209 -5.11 20.49 -21.60
C SER A 209 -4.25 21.48 -20.80
N THR A 210 -4.57 22.78 -20.88
CA THR A 210 -3.86 23.83 -20.14
C THR A 210 -3.97 23.64 -18.63
N VAL A 211 -5.15 23.28 -18.11
CA VAL A 211 -5.33 23.02 -16.68
C VAL A 211 -4.57 21.77 -16.24
N LEU A 212 -4.49 20.73 -17.08
CA LEU A 212 -3.68 19.55 -16.77
C LEU A 212 -2.18 19.87 -16.75
N GLN A 213 -1.68 20.68 -17.68
CA GLN A 213 -0.29 21.13 -17.68
C GLN A 213 0.02 22.01 -16.46
N ALA A 214 -0.86 22.96 -16.13
CA ALA A 214 -0.73 23.77 -14.93
C ALA A 214 -0.78 22.91 -13.66
N GLY A 215 -1.67 21.92 -13.61
CA GLY A 215 -1.77 20.94 -12.52
C GLY A 215 -0.51 20.09 -12.38
N LEU A 216 0.09 19.67 -13.49
CA LEU A 216 1.38 18.97 -13.50
C LEU A 216 2.48 19.84 -12.91
N ILE A 217 2.63 21.07 -13.39
CA ILE A 217 3.64 22.03 -12.89
C ILE A 217 3.43 22.28 -11.40
N LEU A 218 2.18 22.56 -10.98
CA LEU A 218 1.85 22.79 -9.59
C LEU A 218 2.16 21.56 -8.72
N SER A 219 1.88 20.36 -9.21
CA SER A 219 2.19 19.11 -8.49
C SER A 219 3.70 18.95 -8.29
N ILE A 220 4.49 19.21 -9.33
CA ILE A 220 5.96 19.17 -9.25
C ILE A 220 6.46 20.21 -8.24
N VAL A 221 5.93 21.43 -8.27
CA VAL A 221 6.30 22.50 -7.34
C VAL A 221 5.92 22.14 -5.90
N ILE A 222 4.73 21.58 -5.66
CA ILE A 222 4.30 21.14 -4.33
C ILE A 222 5.21 20.03 -3.81
N ILE A 223 5.54 19.05 -4.63
CA ILE A 223 6.45 17.95 -4.26
C ILE A 223 7.84 18.51 -3.93
N PHE A 224 8.36 19.42 -4.76
CA PHE A 224 9.65 20.07 -4.51
C PHE A 224 9.65 20.89 -3.22
N LEU A 225 8.59 21.65 -2.95
CA LEU A 225 8.45 22.40 -1.70
C LEU A 225 8.34 21.46 -0.49
N ALA A 226 7.63 20.34 -0.62
CA ALA A 226 7.54 19.33 0.43
C ALA A 226 8.90 18.69 0.72
N TRP A 227 9.75 18.51 -0.31
CA TRP A 227 11.12 18.01 -0.17
C TRP A 227 12.03 18.98 0.58
N VAL A 228 11.90 20.29 0.32
CA VAL A 228 12.72 21.35 0.93
C VAL A 228 12.14 21.82 2.27
N ALA A 229 10.94 21.34 2.64
CA ALA A 229 10.27 21.73 3.87
C ALA A 229 11.10 21.32 5.11
N PRO A 230 11.35 22.23 6.07
CA PRO A 230 12.06 21.90 7.29
C PRO A 230 11.33 20.82 8.12
N GLU A 231 12.06 19.86 8.67
CA GLU A 231 11.55 18.83 9.59
C GLU A 231 10.81 19.43 10.79
N ALA A 232 11.12 20.68 11.16
CA ALA A 232 10.40 21.42 12.21
C ALA A 232 8.91 21.64 11.92
N LEU A 233 8.47 21.61 10.66
CA LEU A 233 7.05 21.65 10.27
C LEU A 233 6.36 20.29 10.43
N ALA A 234 7.11 19.19 10.55
CA ALA A 234 6.62 17.88 10.97
C ALA A 234 6.38 17.90 12.50
N SER A 235 5.39 18.69 12.88
CA SER A 235 5.20 19.12 14.25
C SER A 235 4.84 17.97 15.22
N ARG A 236 5.45 17.99 16.42
CA ARG A 236 5.17 17.17 17.62
C ARG A 236 3.70 17.10 18.12
N PRO A 237 2.76 18.04 17.84
CA PRO A 237 1.39 17.98 18.36
C PRO A 237 0.52 16.82 17.87
N LEU A 238 0.92 16.13 16.79
CA LEU A 238 0.16 15.00 16.24
C LEU A 238 0.60 13.64 16.80
N GLN A 239 1.73 13.55 17.48
CA GLN A 239 2.25 12.31 18.09
C GLN A 239 1.22 11.58 18.97
N PRO A 240 0.51 12.23 19.92
CA PRO A 240 -0.47 11.52 20.75
C PRO A 240 -1.70 11.01 19.98
N LEU A 241 -2.03 11.60 18.83
CA LEU A 241 -3.11 11.13 17.96
C LEU A 241 -2.65 9.93 17.10
N VAL A 242 -1.40 9.98 16.64
CA VAL A 242 -0.72 8.89 15.93
C VAL A 242 -0.55 7.67 16.83
N ASP A 243 -0.13 7.85 18.08
CA ASP A 243 0.05 6.76 19.05
C ASP A 243 -1.28 6.05 19.36
N LYS A 244 -2.37 6.81 19.53
CA LYS A 244 -3.69 6.27 19.84
C LYS A 244 -4.34 5.52 18.67
N ILE A 245 -4.07 5.94 17.44
CA ILE A 245 -4.51 5.23 16.21
C ILE A 245 -3.57 4.06 15.90
N GLY A 246 -2.30 4.15 16.31
CA GLY A 246 -1.27 3.15 16.09
C GLY A 246 -1.41 1.91 16.98
N GLU A 247 -1.96 2.02 18.18
CA GLU A 247 -2.07 0.88 19.12
C GLU A 247 -2.83 -0.36 18.58
N PRO A 248 -4.03 -0.23 17.97
CA PRO A 248 -4.71 -1.37 17.36
C PRO A 248 -3.92 -1.97 16.19
N TRP A 249 -3.29 -1.11 15.39
CA TRP A 249 -2.49 -1.52 14.24
C TRP A 249 -1.26 -2.31 14.67
N ARG A 250 -0.56 -1.82 15.72
CA ARG A 250 0.61 -2.46 16.29
C ARG A 250 0.31 -3.83 16.89
N ARG A 251 -0.89 -4.04 17.47
CA ARG A 251 -1.35 -5.37 17.91
C ARG A 251 -1.61 -6.34 16.76
N ILE A 252 -2.18 -5.86 15.64
CA ILE A 252 -2.34 -6.68 14.44
C ILE A 252 -0.96 -7.04 13.87
N GLN A 253 -0.05 -6.07 13.84
CA GLN A 253 1.32 -6.25 13.42
C GLN A 253 2.05 -7.31 14.25
N ASP A 254 2.01 -7.23 15.58
CA ASP A 254 2.71 -8.19 16.45
C ASP A 254 2.22 -9.61 16.20
N ARG A 255 0.91 -9.80 15.99
CA ARG A 255 0.34 -11.09 15.60
C ARG A 255 0.75 -11.52 14.19
N SER A 256 0.78 -10.60 13.24
CA SER A 256 1.23 -10.89 11.87
C SER A 256 2.70 -11.27 11.83
N ALA A 257 3.57 -10.55 12.56
CA ALA A 257 4.98 -10.89 12.69
C ALA A 257 5.18 -12.23 13.39
N GLU A 258 4.31 -12.57 14.35
CA GLU A 258 4.32 -13.88 15.00
C GLU A 258 3.96 -15.02 14.03
N ILE A 259 2.97 -14.80 13.15
CA ILE A 259 2.54 -15.76 12.14
C ILE A 259 3.56 -15.87 11.01
N PHE A 260 4.16 -14.76 10.57
CA PHE A 260 5.04 -14.71 9.39
C PHE A 260 6.52 -14.46 9.76
N ARG A 261 7.05 -15.19 10.75
CA ARG A 261 8.44 -15.02 11.22
C ARG A 261 9.52 -15.35 10.17
N ASP A 262 9.17 -16.16 9.17
CA ASP A 262 10.10 -16.62 8.13
C ASP A 262 10.27 -15.62 6.97
N LEU A 263 9.51 -14.53 6.97
CA LEU A 263 9.70 -13.44 6.01
C LEU A 263 10.93 -12.62 6.37
N ASN A 264 11.50 -11.93 5.38
CA ASN A 264 12.63 -11.01 5.58
C ASN A 264 12.16 -9.67 6.21
N TYR A 265 11.27 -9.77 7.22
CA TYR A 265 10.68 -8.63 7.89
C TYR A 265 11.66 -8.08 8.92
N GLN A 266 12.48 -7.11 8.51
CA GLN A 266 13.34 -6.37 9.41
C GLN A 266 12.49 -5.30 10.08
N ASN A 267 11.80 -5.65 11.17
CA ASN A 267 11.22 -4.69 12.09
C ASN A 267 12.37 -4.22 12.98
N PRO A 268 13.04 -3.07 12.73
CA PRO A 268 13.90 -2.50 13.75
C PRO A 268 13.02 -2.36 14.99
N ALA A 269 13.39 -3.05 16.07
CA ALA A 269 12.63 -2.99 17.31
C ALA A 269 12.41 -1.50 17.61
N PRO A 270 11.14 -1.07 17.84
CA PRO A 270 10.88 0.33 18.12
C PRO A 270 11.82 0.74 19.25
N LEU A 271 12.59 1.81 19.01
CA LEU A 271 13.48 2.50 19.96
C LEU A 271 13.17 2.01 21.35
N ALA A 272 14.03 1.15 21.91
CA ALA A 272 13.79 0.43 23.15
C ALA A 272 13.20 1.39 24.18
N SER A 273 11.87 1.44 24.26
CA SER A 273 11.22 2.44 25.08
C SER A 273 11.34 1.86 26.47
N MET A 274 12.17 2.49 27.28
CA MET A 274 12.56 2.03 28.61
C MET A 274 11.38 2.10 29.63
N GLY A 275 10.14 2.03 29.14
CA GLY A 275 8.91 2.11 29.92
C GLY A 275 8.13 0.80 30.00
N ASP A 276 8.38 -0.18 29.12
CA ASP A 276 7.60 -1.43 29.12
C ASP A 276 8.37 -2.59 29.79
N ARG A 277 7.68 -3.32 30.66
CA ARG A 277 8.25 -4.29 31.62
C ARG A 277 8.79 -5.58 30.97
N ARG A 278 8.89 -5.62 29.64
CA ARG A 278 9.34 -6.75 28.83
C ARG A 278 10.19 -6.21 27.68
N MET A 279 11.50 -6.15 27.88
CA MET A 279 12.44 -5.83 26.81
C MET A 279 12.85 -7.15 26.14
N TRP A 280 12.62 -7.25 24.83
CA TRP A 280 13.13 -8.37 24.04
C TRP A 280 14.60 -8.09 23.70
N PHE A 281 15.52 -8.94 24.17
CA PHE A 281 16.92 -8.85 23.80
C PHE A 281 17.11 -9.47 22.41
N GLY A 282 17.10 -8.63 21.38
CA GLY A 282 17.35 -9.07 20.00
C GLY A 282 17.06 -7.97 18.99
N GLY A 283 17.97 -7.80 18.03
CA GLY A 283 17.86 -6.85 16.93
C GLY A 283 18.98 -5.80 16.91
N PRO A 284 19.23 -5.16 15.75
CA PRO A 284 20.16 -4.06 15.66
C PRO A 284 19.66 -2.88 16.51
N VAL A 285 20.46 -2.44 17.48
CA VAL A 285 20.18 -1.23 18.26
C VAL A 285 20.64 -0.04 17.45
N SER A 286 19.70 0.76 16.93
CA SER A 286 20.02 2.05 16.34
C SER A 286 20.15 3.08 17.48
N LEU A 287 21.38 3.50 17.75
CA LEU A 287 21.66 4.56 18.72
C LEU A 287 21.48 5.90 18.02
N THR A 288 20.55 6.73 18.52
CA THR A 288 20.32 8.08 18.03
C THR A 288 20.87 9.09 19.04
N ASP A 289 21.43 10.21 18.57
CA ASP A 289 21.95 11.31 19.41
C ASP A 289 20.84 12.17 20.07
N THR A 290 19.63 11.61 20.19
CA THR A 290 18.54 12.25 20.94
C THR A 290 18.83 12.21 22.44
N PRO A 291 18.92 13.37 23.12
CA PRO A 291 19.16 13.39 24.56
C PRO A 291 17.99 12.76 25.32
N ILE A 292 18.28 11.72 26.11
CA ILE A 292 17.28 10.93 26.87
C ILE A 292 17.12 11.46 28.30
N ALA A 293 18.21 11.96 28.90
CA ALA A 293 18.22 12.58 30.22
C ALA A 293 19.35 13.61 30.29
N ASP A 294 19.09 14.73 30.96
CA ASP A 294 20.10 15.70 31.38
C ASP A 294 20.20 15.63 32.91
N VAL A 295 21.39 15.36 33.44
CA VAL A 295 21.59 15.04 34.86
C VAL A 295 22.81 15.76 35.41
N GLU A 296 22.56 16.66 36.36
CA GLU A 296 23.63 17.30 37.12
C GLU A 296 23.98 16.42 38.34
N ALA A 297 25.21 15.88 38.37
CA ALA A 297 25.67 15.03 39.46
C ALA A 297 27.14 15.33 39.82
N ARG A 298 27.44 15.31 41.13
CA ARG A 298 28.79 15.59 41.66
C ARG A 298 29.83 14.48 41.38
N THR A 299 29.39 13.27 41.04
CA THR A 299 30.24 12.11 40.68
C THR A 299 29.46 11.15 39.78
N GLY A 300 30.12 10.53 38.79
CA GLY A 300 29.50 9.56 37.88
C GLY A 300 28.99 8.31 38.60
N ARG A 301 27.72 7.95 38.38
CA ARG A 301 27.12 6.71 38.87
C ARG A 301 26.41 5.98 37.75
N TYR A 302 26.32 4.66 37.91
CA TYR A 302 25.51 3.80 37.08
C TYR A 302 24.02 4.17 37.24
N TRP A 303 23.42 4.69 36.18
CA TRP A 303 22.00 5.02 36.13
C TRP A 303 21.21 3.74 35.81
N ARG A 304 20.84 3.02 36.87
CA ARG A 304 20.04 1.79 36.76
C ARG A 304 18.64 2.13 36.24
N VAL A 305 18.30 1.59 35.07
CA VAL A 305 16.98 1.80 34.44
C VAL A 305 16.01 0.66 34.77
N MET A 306 16.44 -0.60 34.65
CA MET A 306 15.56 -1.76 34.87
C MET A 306 16.31 -2.91 35.55
N VAL A 307 15.56 -3.84 36.14
CA VAL A 307 16.05 -5.08 36.74
C VAL A 307 15.26 -6.23 36.16
N PHE A 308 15.96 -7.22 35.63
CA PHE A 308 15.35 -8.48 35.24
C PHE A 308 15.50 -9.46 36.41
N HIS A 309 14.37 -10.00 36.85
CA HIS A 309 14.31 -11.15 37.73
C HIS A 309 13.66 -12.28 36.94
N GLU A 310 14.10 -13.52 37.18
CA GLU A 310 13.52 -14.73 36.58
C GLU A 310 12.02 -14.84 36.82
#